data_AF-A0A829QF29-F1
#
_entry.id   AF-A0A829QF29-F1
#
_cell.length_a   1.000
_cell.length_b   1.000
_cell.length_c   1.000
_cell.angle_alpha   90.00
_cell.angle_beta   90.00
_cell.angle_gamma   90.00
#
_symmetry.space_group_name_H-M   'P 1'
#
loop_
_entity.id
_entity.type
_entity.pdbx_description
1 polymer ?
#
loop_
_entity_poly.entity_id
_entity_poly.type
_entity_poly.pdbx_seq_one_letter_code
_entity_poly.pdbx_strand_id
1 'polypeptide(L)'
;MNLGGELVNASLTVVDCGSDRNTYRIVQRVNIPQECGDTDRSYYHNSEATGQYTACLDLAWAKDSCISLGQPVAKVVCTDTNAPKRIKPLKIILDTTTLEGCPSGGYKHPQRKFTVCTEVQR
;
A
#
# COMPACT_ATOMS: atom_id res chain seq x y z
N MET A 1 0.98 -9.39 1.44
CA MET A 1 2.42 -9.21 1.72
C MET A 1 2.60 -8.31 2.92
N ASN A 2 3.70 -8.49 3.65
CA ASN A 2 4.17 -7.54 4.66
C ASN A 2 5.55 -7.02 4.24
N LEU A 3 5.72 -5.70 4.26
CA LEU A 3 7.01 -5.06 4.02
C LEU A 3 7.55 -4.53 5.35
N GLY A 4 8.60 -5.18 5.85
CA GLY A 4 9.26 -4.84 7.11
C GLY A 4 10.72 -4.44 6.91
N GLY A 5 11.41 -4.17 8.02
CA GLY A 5 12.81 -3.72 8.01
C GLY A 5 12.95 -2.22 7.74
N GLU A 6 14.18 -1.74 7.87
CA GLU A 6 14.53 -0.36 7.50
C GLU A 6 14.53 -0.19 5.98
N LEU A 7 14.40 1.03 5.49
CA LEU A 7 14.37 1.31 4.04
C LEU A 7 15.55 0.70 3.27
N VAL A 8 16.74 0.70 3.88
CA VAL A 8 17.98 0.16 3.28
C VAL A 8 18.11 -1.35 3.39
N ASN A 9 17.31 -2.00 4.25
CA ASN A 9 17.34 -3.44 4.49
C ASN A 9 15.91 -3.98 4.60
N ALA A 10 15.06 -3.57 3.66
CA ALA A 10 13.65 -3.92 3.67
C ALA A 10 13.46 -5.38 3.22
N SER A 11 12.53 -6.07 3.88
CA SER A 11 12.18 -7.45 3.55
C SER A 11 10.70 -7.54 3.21
N LEU A 12 10.41 -8.11 2.04
CA LEU A 12 9.05 -8.38 1.58
C LEU A 12 8.70 -9.84 1.86
N THR A 13 7.73 -10.06 2.75
CA THR A 13 7.32 -11.41 3.19
C THR A 13 5.91 -11.76 2.73
N VAL A 14 5.73 -13.02 2.33
CA VAL A 14 4.41 -13.58 2.05
C VAL A 14 3.69 -13.81 3.37
N VAL A 15 2.45 -13.37 3.44
CA VAL A 15 1.58 -13.51 4.61
C VAL A 15 0.18 -13.87 4.12
N ASP A 16 -0.62 -14.48 5.00
CA ASP A 16 -2.02 -14.75 4.72
C ASP A 16 -2.80 -13.46 4.38
N CYS A 17 -3.67 -13.52 3.38
CA CYS A 17 -4.39 -12.33 2.92
C CYS A 17 -5.36 -11.76 3.97
N GLY A 18 -5.92 -12.61 4.84
CA GLY A 18 -6.83 -12.22 5.91
C GLY A 18 -6.13 -11.73 7.18
N SER A 19 -4.81 -11.93 7.30
CA SER A 19 -4.04 -11.45 8.44
C SER A 19 -3.93 -9.92 8.48
N ASP A 20 -3.89 -9.38 9.69
CA ASP A 20 -3.46 -8.02 10.03
C ASP A 20 -2.05 -7.68 9.51
N ARG A 21 -1.18 -8.67 9.30
CA ARG A 21 0.14 -8.48 8.68
C ARG A 21 0.07 -8.17 7.19
N ASN A 22 -1.05 -8.42 6.52
CA ASN A 22 -1.19 -8.14 5.09
C ASN A 22 -1.36 -6.64 4.85
N THR A 23 -0.25 -5.91 4.67
CA THR A 23 -0.23 -4.46 4.49
C THR A 23 -0.11 -4.03 3.03
N TYR A 24 0.38 -4.92 2.16
CA TYR A 24 0.52 -4.69 0.73
C TYR A 24 0.05 -5.88 -0.10
N ARG A 25 -0.48 -5.60 -1.30
CA ARG A 25 -0.68 -6.59 -2.37
C ARG A 25 0.31 -6.33 -3.50
N ILE A 26 0.83 -7.38 -4.13
CA ILE A 26 1.63 -7.25 -5.35
C ILE A 26 0.66 -7.15 -6.52
N VAL A 27 0.79 -6.10 -7.33
CA VAL A 27 -0.03 -5.93 -8.54
C VAL A 27 0.77 -6.23 -9.82
N GLN A 28 2.10 -6.10 -9.76
CA GLN A 28 2.98 -6.38 -10.88
C GLN A 28 4.39 -6.70 -10.37
N ARG A 29 5.13 -7.49 -11.15
CA ARG A 29 6.58 -7.66 -11.01
C ARG A 29 7.26 -7.13 -12.27
N VAL A 30 8.29 -6.30 -12.07
CA VAL A 30 9.05 -5.63 -13.14
C VAL A 30 10.55 -5.71 -12.85
N ASN A 31 11.40 -5.17 -13.71
CA ASN A 31 12.87 -5.24 -13.54
C ASN A 31 13.38 -4.07 -12.68
N ILE A 32 12.82 -2.88 -12.87
CA ILE A 32 13.24 -1.66 -12.16
C ILE A 32 12.05 -0.87 -11.58
N PRO A 33 12.23 -0.13 -10.46
CA PRO A 33 11.17 0.63 -9.80
C PRO A 33 10.36 1.57 -10.70
N GLN A 34 10.98 2.14 -11.73
CA GLN A 34 10.37 3.09 -12.65
C GLN A 34 9.25 2.46 -13.50
N GLU A 35 9.29 1.15 -13.70
CA GLU A 35 8.29 0.41 -14.47
C GLU A 35 7.00 0.15 -13.65
N CYS A 36 6.97 0.49 -12.36
CA CYS A 36 5.79 0.28 -11.50
C CYS A 36 4.66 1.30 -11.72
N GLY A 37 4.89 2.38 -12.46
CA GLY A 37 3.84 3.35 -12.76
C GLY A 37 3.27 4.03 -11.51
N ASP A 38 1.96 3.90 -11.29
CA ASP A 38 1.21 4.59 -10.23
C ASP A 38 0.89 3.74 -8.99
N THR A 39 1.68 2.70 -8.71
CA THR A 39 1.55 1.92 -7.46
C THR A 39 1.93 2.71 -6.22
N ASP A 40 1.37 2.35 -5.06
CA ASP A 40 1.62 3.04 -3.79
C ASP A 40 3.08 2.94 -3.32
N ARG A 41 3.75 1.83 -3.64
CA ARG A 41 5.15 1.60 -3.29
C ARG A 41 5.82 0.62 -4.24
N SER A 42 7.11 0.80 -4.50
CA SER A 42 7.95 -0.21 -5.13
C SER A 42 8.89 -0.85 -4.10
N TYR A 43 9.19 -2.14 -4.29
CA TYR A 43 10.20 -2.88 -3.53
C TYR A 43 11.19 -3.49 -4.51
N TYR A 44 12.43 -3.01 -4.49
CA TYR A 44 13.52 -3.57 -5.28
C TYR A 44 14.23 -4.67 -4.50
N HIS A 45 14.43 -5.81 -5.14
CA HIS A 45 15.16 -6.95 -4.61
C HIS A 45 16.28 -7.32 -5.57
N ASN A 46 17.48 -7.53 -5.02
CA ASN A 46 18.60 -8.06 -5.76
C ASN A 46 19.40 -8.99 -4.85
N SER A 47 19.51 -10.25 -5.23
CA SER A 47 20.34 -11.23 -4.52
C SER A 47 20.92 -12.21 -5.51
N GLU A 48 22.08 -12.79 -5.18
CA GLU A 48 22.70 -13.85 -5.97
C GLU A 48 21.77 -15.07 -6.13
N ALA A 49 21.03 -15.42 -5.06
CA ALA A 49 20.21 -16.63 -5.04
C ALA A 49 18.92 -16.53 -5.87
N THR A 50 18.25 -15.37 -5.87
CA THR A 50 16.93 -15.22 -6.53
C THR A 50 16.94 -14.22 -7.68
N GLY A 51 18.10 -13.67 -8.02
CA GLY A 51 18.25 -12.62 -9.03
C GLY A 51 17.62 -11.29 -8.63
N GLN A 52 17.45 -10.44 -9.64
CA GLN A 52 16.91 -9.10 -9.53
C GLN A 52 15.43 -9.05 -9.92
N TYR A 53 14.62 -8.36 -9.13
CA TYR A 53 13.26 -7.96 -9.52
C TYR A 53 12.80 -6.74 -8.72
N THR A 54 11.73 -6.11 -9.18
CA THR A 54 10.96 -5.12 -8.44
C THR A 54 9.52 -5.61 -8.28
N ALA A 55 9.01 -5.60 -7.05
CA ALA A 55 7.59 -5.77 -6.78
C ALA A 55 6.90 -4.40 -6.71
N CYS A 56 5.84 -4.23 -7.50
CA CYS A 56 4.99 -3.04 -7.49
C CYS A 56 3.81 -3.30 -6.56
N LEU A 57 3.66 -2.48 -5.53
CA LEU A 57 2.82 -2.73 -4.37
C LEU A 57 1.73 -1.68 -4.25
N ASP A 58 0.50 -2.14 -4.09
CA ASP A 58 -0.59 -1.31 -3.56
C ASP A 58 -0.81 -1.64 -2.09
N LEU A 59 -1.28 -0.66 -1.33
CA LEU A 59 -1.75 -0.85 0.03
C LEU A 59 -2.93 -1.85 0.05
N ALA A 60 -2.87 -2.81 0.97
CA ALA A 60 -3.89 -3.84 1.13
C ALA A 60 -5.08 -3.31 1.95
N TRP A 61 -5.85 -2.39 1.37
CA TRP A 61 -7.04 -1.80 1.97
C TRP A 61 -8.05 -2.86 2.43
N ALA A 62 -8.63 -2.65 3.61
CA ALA A 62 -9.73 -3.45 4.13
C ALA A 62 -10.75 -2.54 4.83
N LYS A 63 -12.03 -2.81 4.62
CA LYS A 63 -13.15 -1.95 5.06
C LYS A 63 -13.16 -1.68 6.58
N ASP A 64 -12.82 -2.71 7.36
CA ASP A 64 -12.99 -2.70 8.82
C ASP A 64 -11.69 -2.36 9.56
N SER A 65 -10.65 -1.91 8.85
CA SER A 65 -9.35 -1.56 9.44
C SER A 65 -8.77 -0.29 8.83
N CYS A 66 -7.86 0.33 9.56
CA CYS A 66 -7.05 1.43 9.06
C CYS A 66 -5.65 0.93 8.70
N ILE A 67 -5.00 1.67 7.81
CA ILE A 67 -3.56 1.54 7.57
C ILE A 67 -2.85 2.67 8.30
N SER A 68 -1.90 2.34 9.18
CA SER A 68 -0.99 3.31 9.77
C SER A 68 0.24 3.45 8.89
N LEU A 69 0.52 4.68 8.43
CA LEU A 69 1.68 4.99 7.57
C LEU A 69 2.97 5.21 8.37
N GLY A 70 3.24 4.35 9.35
CA GLY A 70 4.49 4.30 10.07
C GLY A 70 5.64 3.72 9.23
N GLN A 71 6.78 3.50 9.88
CA GLN A 71 7.86 2.65 9.38
C GLN A 71 8.07 1.55 10.43
N PRO A 72 7.54 0.33 10.23
CA PRO A 72 6.83 -0.15 9.03
C PRO A 72 5.37 0.33 8.93
N VAL A 73 4.77 0.15 7.75
CA VAL A 73 3.33 0.29 7.56
C VAL A 73 2.62 -0.87 8.26
N ALA A 74 1.51 -0.58 8.95
CA ALA A 74 0.76 -1.57 9.71
C ALA A 74 -0.75 -1.48 9.44
N LYS A 75 -1.48 -2.60 9.53
CA LYS A 75 -2.93 -2.55 9.73
C LYS A 75 -3.21 -2.39 11.21
N VAL A 76 -4.14 -1.50 11.53
CA VAL A 76 -4.53 -1.17 12.89
C VAL A 76 -6.03 -0.94 12.98
N VAL A 77 -6.58 -1.01 14.19
CA VAL A 77 -7.94 -0.53 14.43
C VAL A 77 -7.96 0.98 14.23
N CYS A 78 -8.99 1.52 13.57
CA CYS A 78 -9.05 2.94 13.25
C CYS A 78 -9.06 3.86 14.48
N THR A 79 -9.48 3.37 15.64
CA THR A 79 -9.51 4.10 16.92
C THR A 79 -8.19 4.01 17.70
N ASP A 80 -7.16 3.32 17.21
CA ASP A 80 -5.87 3.19 17.91
C ASP A 80 -5.08 4.50 17.89
N THR A 81 -5.23 5.32 18.91
CA THR A 81 -4.56 6.63 19.01
C THR A 81 -3.04 6.54 19.17
N ASN A 82 -2.49 5.36 19.44
CA ASN A 82 -1.04 5.17 19.51
C ASN A 82 -0.41 4.99 18.11
N ALA A 83 -1.20 4.55 17.14
CA ALA A 83 -0.74 4.38 15.77
C ALA A 83 -0.68 5.74 15.05
N PRO A 84 0.48 6.11 14.48
CA PRO A 84 0.61 7.37 13.75
C PRO A 84 -0.14 7.31 12.41
N LYS A 85 -0.64 8.45 11.94
CA LYS A 85 -1.15 8.66 10.57
C LYS A 85 -2.02 7.49 10.07
N ARG A 86 -3.12 7.23 10.79
CA ARG A 86 -4.12 6.21 10.47
C ARG A 86 -4.98 6.65 9.30
N ILE A 87 -5.10 5.81 8.29
CA ILE A 87 -5.85 6.07 7.06
C ILE A 87 -6.95 5.03 6.93
N LYS A 88 -8.20 5.49 6.93
CA LYS A 88 -9.39 4.64 6.72
C LYS A 88 -9.79 4.64 5.25
N PRO A 89 -9.90 3.48 4.57
CA PRO A 89 -10.51 3.43 3.25
C PRO A 89 -12.02 3.62 3.36
N LEU A 90 -12.59 4.42 2.47
CA LEU A 90 -14.03 4.72 2.45
C LEU A 90 -14.74 4.00 1.30
N LYS A 91 -14.22 4.18 0.08
CA LYS A 91 -14.75 3.60 -1.16
C LYS A 91 -13.70 3.65 -2.26
N ILE A 92 -13.97 2.95 -3.35
CA ILE A 92 -13.19 3.02 -4.59
C ILE A 92 -14.08 3.66 -5.66
N ILE A 93 -13.51 4.61 -6.41
CA ILE A 93 -14.13 5.15 -7.62
C ILE A 93 -13.33 4.60 -8.81
N LEU A 94 -14.03 3.96 -9.74
CA LEU A 94 -13.45 3.42 -10.97
C LEU A 94 -13.57 4.44 -12.11
N ASP A 95 -12.83 4.20 -13.19
CA ASP A 95 -12.80 5.03 -14.40
C ASP A 95 -12.49 6.51 -14.15
N THR A 96 -11.68 6.78 -13.14
CA THR A 96 -11.25 8.13 -12.76
C THR A 96 -9.74 8.24 -12.65
N THR A 97 -9.23 9.45 -12.89
CA THR A 97 -7.83 9.82 -12.69
C THR A 97 -7.66 10.91 -11.63
N THR A 98 -8.77 11.34 -11.01
CA THR A 98 -8.85 12.47 -10.10
C THR A 98 -9.32 12.05 -8.70
N LEU A 99 -9.33 13.00 -7.77
CA LEU A 99 -9.92 12.85 -6.44
C LEU A 99 -11.40 13.30 -6.39
N GLU A 100 -12.01 13.56 -7.54
CA GLU A 100 -13.41 13.95 -7.60
C GLU A 100 -14.28 12.85 -6.98
N GLY A 101 -15.16 13.23 -6.04
CA GLY A 101 -15.95 12.29 -5.26
C GLY A 101 -15.28 11.74 -3.98
N CYS A 102 -14.05 12.17 -3.67
CA CYS A 102 -13.33 11.87 -2.43
C CYS A 102 -13.03 13.16 -1.61
N PRO A 103 -14.03 13.74 -0.90
CA PRO A 103 -13.87 15.03 -0.21
C PRO A 103 -12.81 15.02 0.91
N SER A 104 -12.58 13.86 1.53
CA SER A 104 -11.56 13.67 2.58
C SER A 104 -10.16 13.36 2.03
N GLY A 105 -9.99 13.34 0.71
CA GLY A 105 -8.76 12.92 0.03
C GLY A 105 -8.74 11.43 -0.34
N GLY A 106 -7.61 10.97 -0.86
CA GLY A 106 -7.48 9.62 -1.36
C GLY A 106 -6.15 9.35 -2.07
N TYR A 107 -6.04 8.13 -2.58
CA TYR A 107 -4.91 7.63 -3.36
C TYR A 107 -5.38 7.48 -4.80
N LYS A 108 -4.78 8.26 -5.70
CA LYS A 108 -5.10 8.25 -7.13
C LYS A 108 -4.19 7.26 -7.86
N HIS A 109 -4.78 6.48 -8.76
CA HIS A 109 -4.07 5.59 -9.68
C HIS A 109 -4.51 5.93 -11.11
N PRO A 110 -4.00 7.04 -11.68
CA PRO A 110 -4.47 7.57 -12.96
C PRO A 110 -4.13 6.70 -14.18
N GLN A 111 -3.09 5.87 -14.12
CA GLN A 111 -2.76 4.94 -15.21
C GLN A 111 -3.73 3.75 -15.21
N ARG A 112 -4.08 3.26 -14.01
CA ARG A 112 -5.03 2.14 -13.83
C ARG A 112 -6.49 2.60 -13.68
N LYS A 113 -6.74 3.90 -13.77
CA LYS A 113 -8.05 4.57 -13.75
C LYS A 113 -8.91 4.24 -12.53
N PHE A 114 -8.35 4.33 -11.32
CA PHE A 114 -9.16 4.27 -10.11
C PHE A 114 -8.60 5.17 -9.01
N THR A 115 -9.45 5.52 -8.05
CA THR A 115 -9.09 6.27 -6.85
C THR A 115 -9.64 5.57 -5.62
N VAL A 116 -8.80 5.36 -4.61
CA VAL A 116 -9.24 4.93 -3.27
C VAL A 116 -9.52 6.18 -2.44
N CYS A 117 -10.78 6.46 -2.14
CA CYS A 117 -11.13 7.53 -1.22
C CYS A 117 -10.77 7.12 0.20
N THR A 118 -10.12 8.02 0.93
CA THR A 118 -9.65 7.75 2.29
C THR A 118 -9.94 8.89 3.23
N GLU A 119 -9.86 8.62 4.52
CA GLU A 119 -9.92 9.63 5.57
C GLU A 119 -8.81 9.42 6.59
N VAL A 120 -8.11 10.50 6.95
CA VAL A 120 -7.13 10.46 8.05
C VAL A 120 -7.87 10.44 9.38
N GLN A 121 -7.66 9.39 10.17
CA GLN A 121 -8.22 9.28 11.52
C GLN A 121 -7.37 10.06 12.52
N ARG A 122 -8.03 10.83 13.38
CA ARG A 122 -7.39 11.60 14.47
C ARG A 122 -7.38 10.83 15.77
#